data_AF-V5T8V0-F1
#
_entry.id   AF-V5T8V0-F1
#
_cell.length_a   1.000
_cell.length_b   1.000
_cell.length_c   1.000
_cell.angle_alpha   90.00
_cell.angle_beta   90.00
_cell.angle_gamma   90.00
#
_symmetry.space_group_name_H-M   'P 1'
#
loop_
_entity.id
_entity.type
_entity.pdbx_description
1 polymer ?
#
loop_
_entity_poly.entity_id
_entity_poly.type
_entity_poly.pdbx_seq_one_letter_code
_entity_poly.pdbx_strand_id
1 'polypeptide(L)'
;DSVKVTKENTTIVNGKGNKASIGERVSQIRVQIEETTSEFDKEKLQERLAKLAGGVAVIRVGAATETELKEEKLRIEDALAATKAAVEEGIVPGGGTAYIDIIPKIADLTSDIIDVKLGIDIIRKALEEPVRQIANNAGAEGSVIIEKVKASETGVGYDALNDKYV
;
A
#
# COMPACT_ATOMS: atom_id res chain seq x y z
N ASP A 1 28.07 1.14 8.10
CA ASP A 1 27.59 0.13 7.14
C ASP A 1 26.60 -0.76 7.84
N SER A 2 25.54 -1.23 7.17
CA SER A 2 24.48 -2.02 7.81
C SER A 2 23.98 -3.10 6.87
N VAL A 3 23.76 -4.29 7.42
CA VAL A 3 23.08 -5.40 6.74
C VAL A 3 21.83 -5.72 7.55
N LYS A 4 20.67 -5.65 6.89
CA LYS A 4 19.37 -6.02 7.48
C LYS A 4 18.85 -7.26 6.78
N VAL A 5 18.49 -8.28 7.55
CA VAL A 5 17.96 -9.55 7.06
C VAL A 5 16.54 -9.71 7.60
N THR A 6 15.58 -9.94 6.71
CA THR A 6 14.21 -10.36 7.03
C THR A 6 13.96 -11.77 6.50
N LYS A 7 12.78 -12.35 6.74
CA LYS A 7 12.43 -13.71 6.31
C LYS A 7 12.65 -13.94 4.80
N GLU A 8 12.40 -12.92 4.00
CA GLU A 8 12.38 -13.03 2.54
C GLU A 8 13.44 -12.15 1.86
N ASN A 9 13.96 -11.11 2.53
CA ASN A 9 14.80 -10.10 1.90
C ASN A 9 16.07 -9.81 2.71
N THR A 10 17.18 -9.54 2.01
CA THR A 10 18.42 -9.01 2.60
C THR A 10 18.75 -7.67 1.98
N THR A 11 18.92 -6.64 2.82
CA THR A 11 19.26 -5.28 2.40
C THR A 11 20.66 -4.91 2.89
N ILE A 12 21.53 -4.47 1.98
CA ILE A 12 22.90 -4.04 2.27
C ILE A 12 22.99 -2.52 2.06
N VAL A 13 23.41 -1.79 3.09
CA VAL A 13 23.47 -0.33 3.11
C VAL A 13 24.92 0.12 3.33
N ASN A 14 25.38 1.08 2.53
CA ASN A 14 26.77 1.58 2.49
C ASN A 14 27.79 0.46 2.22
N GLY A 15 27.66 -0.20 1.07
CA GLY A 15 28.69 -1.12 0.59
C GLY A 15 30.01 -0.40 0.26
N LYS A 16 31.15 -1.03 0.53
CA LYS A 16 32.49 -0.48 0.28
C LYS A 16 33.00 -0.73 -1.15
N GLY A 17 32.09 -0.91 -2.12
CA GLY A 17 32.43 -1.16 -3.51
C GLY A 17 32.98 0.08 -4.21
N ASN A 18 33.84 -0.11 -5.22
CA ASN A 18 34.32 0.99 -6.05
C ASN A 18 33.18 1.50 -6.96
N LYS A 19 32.90 2.81 -6.88
CA LYS A 19 31.87 3.47 -7.70
C LYS A 19 32.12 3.32 -9.21
N ALA A 20 33.39 3.34 -9.63
CA ALA A 20 33.76 3.16 -11.04
C ALA A 20 33.37 1.76 -11.53
N SER A 21 33.72 0.71 -10.77
CA SER A 21 33.37 -0.68 -11.11
C SER A 21 31.86 -0.93 -11.12
N ILE A 22 31.10 -0.25 -10.25
CA ILE A 22 29.63 -0.31 -10.27
C ILE A 22 29.09 0.35 -11.54
N GLY A 23 29.61 1.53 -11.91
CA GLY A 23 29.25 2.23 -13.15
C GLY A 23 29.55 1.41 -14.40
N GLU A 24 30.73 0.79 -14.48
CA GLU A 24 31.10 -0.15 -15.54
C GLU A 24 30.11 -1.31 -15.61
N ARG A 25 29.73 -1.88 -14.47
CA ARG A 25 28.77 -2.98 -14.44
C ARG A 25 27.38 -2.58 -14.92
N VAL A 26 26.91 -1.39 -14.56
CA VAL A 26 25.64 -0.83 -15.03
C VAL A 26 25.66 -0.67 -16.56
N SER A 27 26.75 -0.14 -17.12
CA SER A 27 26.91 0.00 -18.57
C SER A 27 26.95 -1.36 -19.29
N GLN A 28 27.67 -2.34 -18.75
CA GLN A 28 27.69 -3.70 -19.29
C GLN A 28 26.29 -4.32 -19.36
N ILE A 29 25.50 -4.19 -18.29
CA ILE A 29 24.15 -4.76 -18.23
C ILE A 29 23.21 -4.09 -19.25
N ARG A 30 23.35 -2.76 -19.47
CA ARG A 30 22.56 -2.06 -20.49
C ARG A 30 22.81 -2.61 -21.90
N VAL A 31 24.08 -2.84 -22.26
CA VAL A 31 24.43 -3.45 -23.55
C VAL A 31 23.88 -4.87 -23.65
N GLN A 32 23.99 -5.66 -22.58
CA GLN A 32 23.46 -7.04 -22.55
C GLN A 32 21.94 -7.12 -22.74
N ILE A 33 21.18 -6.11 -22.30
CA ILE A 33 19.73 -6.02 -22.51
C ILE A 33 19.40 -5.78 -23.99
N GLU A 34 20.20 -4.96 -24.67
CA GLU A 34 20.02 -4.64 -26.10
C GLU A 34 20.37 -5.81 -27.01
N GLU A 35 21.44 -6.55 -26.68
CA GLU A 35 21.91 -7.69 -27.49
C GLU A 35 21.10 -8.96 -27.27
N THR A 36 20.52 -9.13 -26.09
CA THR A 36 19.70 -10.30 -25.75
C THR A 36 18.44 -10.35 -26.61
N THR A 37 18.11 -11.53 -27.14
CA THR A 37 16.86 -11.78 -27.86
C THR A 37 15.80 -12.49 -27.01
N SER A 38 16.20 -13.06 -25.88
CA SER A 38 15.33 -13.73 -24.90
C SER A 38 14.61 -12.72 -24.01
N GLU A 39 13.28 -12.73 -24.01
CA GLU A 39 12.47 -11.84 -23.15
C GLU A 39 12.70 -12.12 -21.66
N PHE A 40 12.83 -13.38 -21.28
CA PHE A 40 13.14 -13.79 -19.91
C PHE A 40 14.46 -13.19 -19.42
N ASP A 41 15.50 -13.23 -20.25
CA ASP A 41 16.81 -12.68 -19.89
C ASP A 41 16.78 -11.15 -19.84
N LYS A 42 16.01 -10.49 -20.72
CA LYS A 42 15.80 -9.03 -20.65
C LYS A 42 15.17 -8.63 -19.33
N GLU A 43 14.12 -9.33 -18.90
CA GLU A 43 13.43 -9.04 -17.63
C GLU A 43 14.40 -9.18 -16.44
N LYS A 44 15.17 -10.28 -16.38
CA LYS A 44 16.14 -10.50 -15.29
C LYS A 44 17.30 -9.52 -15.29
N LEU A 45 17.78 -9.11 -16.47
CA LEU A 45 18.80 -8.07 -16.57
C LEU A 45 18.26 -6.70 -16.17
N GLN A 46 17.00 -6.38 -16.49
CA GLN A 46 16.34 -5.15 -16.06
C GLN A 46 16.14 -5.10 -14.54
N GLU A 47 15.69 -6.19 -13.91
CA GLU A 47 15.59 -6.30 -12.45
C GLU A 47 16.95 -6.02 -11.81
N ARG A 48 18.02 -6.65 -12.32
CA ARG A 48 19.38 -6.47 -11.80
C ARG A 48 19.90 -5.04 -12.01
N LEU A 49 19.65 -4.46 -13.18
CA LEU A 49 20.00 -3.07 -13.50
C LEU A 49 19.33 -2.11 -12.52
N ALA A 50 18.04 -2.29 -12.26
CA ALA A 50 17.28 -1.47 -11.33
C ALA A 50 17.87 -1.53 -9.90
N LYS A 51 18.27 -2.71 -9.42
CA LYS A 51 18.91 -2.85 -8.09
C LYS A 51 20.29 -2.17 -8.01
N LEU A 52 21.06 -2.16 -9.10
CA LEU A 52 22.39 -1.54 -9.13
C LEU A 52 22.34 -0.01 -9.33
N ALA A 53 21.44 0.46 -10.19
CA ALA A 53 21.30 1.88 -10.52
C ALA A 53 20.46 2.65 -9.48
N GLY A 54 19.44 2.02 -8.90
CA GLY A 54 18.52 2.66 -7.94
C GLY A 54 19.11 2.87 -6.55
N GLY A 55 20.13 2.08 -6.18
CA GLY A 55 20.80 2.20 -4.89
C GLY A 55 19.87 1.97 -3.69
N VAL A 56 20.28 2.48 -2.52
CA VAL A 56 19.50 2.39 -1.27
C VAL A 56 19.48 3.76 -0.60
N ALA A 57 18.27 4.31 -0.42
CA ALA A 57 18.06 5.54 0.34
C ALA A 57 17.87 5.23 1.84
N VAL A 58 18.44 6.05 2.71
CA VAL A 58 18.30 5.92 4.17
C VAL A 58 17.65 7.18 4.71
N ILE A 59 16.46 7.04 5.30
CA ILE A 59 15.76 8.11 6.00
C ILE A 59 16.18 8.09 7.47
N ARG A 60 16.66 9.23 7.99
CA ARG A 60 17.01 9.40 9.39
C ARG A 60 15.97 10.27 10.05
N VAL A 61 15.30 9.72 11.06
CA VAL A 61 14.29 10.40 11.86
C VAL A 61 14.96 10.86 13.15
N GLY A 62 14.64 12.07 13.60
CA GLY A 62 15.19 12.64 14.83
C GLY A 62 14.09 13.33 15.62
N ALA A 63 14.06 13.11 16.93
CA ALA A 63 13.07 13.67 17.84
C ALA A 63 13.74 14.15 19.14
N ALA A 64 13.03 14.96 19.93
CA ALA A 64 13.56 15.54 21.16
C ALA A 64 13.68 14.51 22.30
N THR A 65 12.79 13.53 22.36
CA THR A 65 12.80 12.46 23.37
C THR A 65 12.83 11.06 22.74
N GLU A 66 13.24 10.04 23.50
CA GLU A 66 13.30 8.65 23.02
C GLU A 66 11.90 8.11 22.66
N THR A 67 10.87 8.52 23.41
CA THR A 67 9.49 8.10 23.17
C THR A 67 8.97 8.65 21.85
N GLU A 68 9.18 9.95 21.60
CA GLU A 68 8.81 10.59 20.33
C GLU A 68 9.61 10.00 19.16
N LEU A 69 10.89 9.67 19.36
CA LEU A 69 11.70 9.05 18.32
C LEU A 69 11.11 7.71 17.86
N LYS A 70 10.63 6.89 18.81
CA LYS A 70 9.97 5.61 18.49
C LYS A 70 8.63 5.83 17.79
N GLU A 71 7.86 6.81 18.24
CA GLU A 71 6.56 7.20 17.69
C GLU A 71 6.69 7.65 16.22
N GLU A 72 7.54 8.64 15.96
CA GLU A 72 7.78 9.17 14.62
C GLU A 72 8.37 8.12 13.69
N LYS A 73 9.28 7.29 14.20
CA LYS A 73 9.84 6.18 13.43
C LYS A 73 8.75 5.22 12.97
N LEU A 74 7.84 4.81 13.86
CA LEU A 74 6.74 3.90 13.50
C LEU A 74 5.78 4.55 12.49
N ARG A 75 5.45 5.83 12.66
CA ARG A 75 4.65 6.59 11.69
C ARG A 75 5.30 6.67 10.31
N ILE A 76 6.60 6.91 10.25
CA ILE A 76 7.34 7.00 8.99
C ILE A 76 7.49 5.61 8.34
N GLU A 77 7.68 4.56 9.12
CA GLU A 77 7.71 3.18 8.61
C GLU A 77 6.36 2.79 7.98
N ASP A 78 5.25 3.14 8.63
CA ASP A 78 3.90 2.90 8.11
C ASP A 78 3.63 3.73 6.84
N ALA A 79 3.94 5.03 6.86
CA ALA A 79 3.79 5.90 5.69
C ALA A 79 4.63 5.43 4.48
N LEU A 80 5.86 4.95 4.73
CA LEU A 80 6.72 4.40 3.68
C LEU A 80 6.14 3.11 3.09
N ALA A 81 5.54 2.25 3.92
CA ALA A 81 4.88 1.04 3.45
C ALA A 81 3.63 1.38 2.63
N ALA A 82 2.79 2.29 3.13
CA ALA A 82 1.56 2.72 2.46
C ALA A 82 1.84 3.37 1.10
N THR A 83 2.84 4.25 1.01
CA THR A 83 3.21 4.91 -0.26
C THR A 83 3.80 3.94 -1.29
N LYS A 84 4.55 2.93 -0.85
CA LYS A 84 5.02 1.85 -1.75
C LYS A 84 3.86 1.05 -2.31
N ALA A 85 2.94 0.61 -1.45
CA ALA A 85 1.75 -0.12 -1.87
C ALA A 85 0.89 0.71 -2.85
N ALA A 86 0.72 2.00 -2.56
CA ALA A 86 -0.01 2.92 -3.43
C ALA A 86 0.62 3.10 -4.82
N VAL A 87 1.96 3.06 -4.92
CA VAL A 87 2.66 3.13 -6.22
C VAL A 87 2.54 1.82 -6.99
N GLU A 88 2.47 0.68 -6.30
CA GLU A 88 2.39 -0.66 -6.91
C GLU A 88 0.97 -1.03 -7.36
N GLU A 89 -0.04 -0.78 -6.52
CA GLU A 89 -1.42 -1.23 -6.75
C GLU A 89 -2.39 -0.09 -7.13
N GLY A 90 -1.95 1.17 -7.01
CA GLY A 90 -2.78 2.35 -7.19
C GLY A 90 -3.48 2.81 -5.91
N ILE A 91 -4.38 3.77 -6.04
CA ILE A 91 -5.10 4.40 -4.92
C ILE A 91 -6.61 4.35 -5.13
N VAL A 92 -7.34 4.26 -4.01
CA VAL A 92 -8.80 4.28 -3.97
C VAL A 92 -9.29 5.23 -2.87
N PRO A 93 -10.57 5.67 -2.89
CA PRO A 93 -11.15 6.50 -1.84
C PRO A 93 -10.98 5.87 -0.44
N GLY A 94 -10.41 6.64 0.49
CA GLY A 94 -10.12 6.21 1.86
C GLY A 94 -11.35 6.26 2.79
N GLY A 95 -11.09 6.20 4.10
CA GLY A 95 -12.14 6.30 5.13
C GLY A 95 -13.15 5.15 5.16
N GLY A 96 -12.87 4.05 4.45
CA GLY A 96 -13.79 2.93 4.24
C GLY A 96 -14.80 3.14 3.10
N THR A 97 -14.74 4.27 2.38
CA THR A 97 -15.62 4.60 1.25
C THR A 97 -15.53 3.55 0.14
N ALA A 98 -14.32 3.11 -0.22
CA ALA A 98 -14.12 2.07 -1.22
C ALA A 98 -14.84 0.74 -0.88
N TYR A 99 -15.02 0.42 0.41
CA TYR A 99 -15.77 -0.76 0.83
C TYR A 99 -17.28 -0.57 0.67
N ILE A 100 -17.79 0.64 0.86
CA ILE A 100 -19.20 0.96 0.64
C ILE A 100 -19.53 0.94 -0.85
N ASP A 101 -18.66 1.52 -1.68
CA ASP A 101 -18.83 1.61 -3.13
C ASP A 101 -18.94 0.24 -3.82
N ILE A 102 -18.35 -0.81 -3.24
CA ILE A 102 -18.39 -2.16 -3.82
C ILE A 102 -19.61 -2.98 -3.36
N ILE A 103 -20.34 -2.56 -2.32
CA ILE A 103 -21.51 -3.27 -1.80
C ILE A 103 -22.57 -3.56 -2.87
N PRO A 104 -22.94 -2.61 -3.77
CA PRO A 104 -23.92 -2.88 -4.82
C PRO A 104 -23.51 -4.05 -5.73
N LYS A 105 -22.22 -4.12 -6.12
CA LYS A 105 -21.70 -5.22 -6.95
C LYS A 105 -21.73 -6.57 -6.24
N ILE A 106 -21.57 -6.58 -4.92
CA ILE A 106 -21.67 -7.80 -4.11
C ILE A 106 -23.12 -8.23 -3.96
N ALA A 107 -24.06 -7.27 -3.89
CA ALA A 107 -25.49 -7.56 -3.84
C ALA A 107 -26.01 -8.24 -5.12
N ASP A 108 -25.34 -8.03 -6.25
CA ASP A 108 -25.64 -8.72 -7.51
C ASP A 108 -25.22 -10.20 -7.50
N LEU A 109 -24.39 -10.63 -6.55
CA LEU A 109 -23.96 -12.02 -6.42
C LEU A 109 -25.08 -12.86 -5.80
N THR A 110 -25.59 -13.83 -6.57
CA THR A 110 -26.62 -14.78 -6.12
C THR A 110 -26.10 -16.21 -6.16
N SER A 111 -26.54 -17.03 -5.21
CA SER A 111 -26.27 -18.47 -5.18
C SER A 111 -27.49 -19.22 -4.68
N ASP A 112 -27.78 -20.36 -5.30
CA ASP A 112 -28.85 -21.28 -4.89
C ASP A 112 -28.45 -22.10 -3.66
N ILE A 113 -27.16 -22.15 -3.34
CA ILE A 113 -26.64 -22.79 -2.13
C ILE A 113 -26.80 -21.82 -0.95
N ILE A 114 -27.60 -22.22 0.04
CA ILE A 114 -27.96 -21.42 1.21
C ILE A 114 -26.71 -20.93 1.96
N ASP A 115 -25.74 -21.81 2.21
CA ASP A 115 -24.51 -21.46 2.95
C ASP A 115 -23.67 -20.42 2.22
N VAL A 116 -23.63 -20.48 0.88
CA VAL A 116 -22.92 -19.49 0.06
C VAL A 116 -23.63 -18.15 0.11
N LYS A 117 -24.97 -18.15 0.03
CA LYS A 117 -25.78 -16.93 0.17
C LYS A 117 -25.56 -16.26 1.53
N LEU A 118 -25.54 -17.05 2.61
CA LEU A 118 -25.22 -16.55 3.94
C LEU A 118 -23.82 -15.94 4.00
N GLY A 119 -22.83 -16.57 3.35
CA GLY A 119 -21.47 -16.02 3.24
C GLY A 119 -21.41 -14.66 2.55
N ILE A 120 -22.15 -14.50 1.44
CA ILE A 120 -22.25 -13.22 0.72
C ILE A 120 -22.84 -12.13 1.64
N ASP A 121 -23.90 -12.45 2.37
CA ASP A 121 -24.53 -11.51 3.31
C ASP A 121 -23.60 -11.12 4.48
N ILE A 122 -22.79 -12.05 4.98
CA ILE A 122 -21.80 -11.77 6.03
C ILE A 122 -20.77 -10.76 5.52
N ILE A 123 -20.21 -10.98 4.33
CA ILE A 123 -19.21 -10.07 3.75
C ILE A 123 -19.83 -8.70 3.49
N ARG A 124 -21.04 -8.64 2.95
CA ARG A 124 -21.77 -7.40 2.71
C ARG A 124 -21.89 -6.56 3.98
N LYS A 125 -22.24 -7.19 5.12
CA LYS A 125 -22.33 -6.51 6.41
C LYS A 125 -20.95 -6.11 6.95
N ALA A 126 -19.94 -6.98 6.80
CA ALA A 126 -18.58 -6.73 7.29
C ALA A 126 -17.92 -5.51 6.62
N LEU A 127 -18.22 -5.25 5.36
CA LEU A 127 -17.67 -4.11 4.60
C LEU A 127 -18.12 -2.75 5.13
N GLU A 128 -19.23 -2.69 5.86
CA GLU A 128 -19.71 -1.44 6.48
C GLU A 128 -19.01 -1.12 7.81
N GLU A 129 -18.46 -2.13 8.49
CA GLU A 129 -17.91 -1.97 9.85
C GLU A 129 -16.72 -1.00 9.93
N PRO A 130 -15.78 -0.94 8.96
CA PRO A 130 -14.70 0.05 9.00
C PRO A 130 -15.20 1.49 9.05
N VAL A 131 -16.17 1.86 8.21
CA VAL A 131 -16.78 3.21 8.20
C VAL A 131 -17.52 3.45 9.53
N ARG A 132 -18.27 2.45 10.00
CA ARG A 132 -18.99 2.53 11.28
C ARG A 132 -18.06 2.80 12.44
N GLN A 133 -16.95 2.08 12.52
CA GLN A 133 -15.98 2.20 13.61
C GLN A 133 -15.29 3.56 13.56
N ILE A 134 -14.90 4.04 12.38
CA ILE A 134 -14.30 5.36 12.20
C ILE A 134 -15.27 6.46 12.64
N ALA A 135 -16.53 6.40 12.20
CA ALA A 135 -17.55 7.37 12.57
C ALA A 135 -17.85 7.37 14.08
N ASN A 136 -18.00 6.18 14.69
CA ASN A 136 -18.24 6.05 16.12
C ASN A 136 -17.05 6.56 16.96
N ASN A 137 -15.81 6.31 16.52
CA ASN A 137 -14.60 6.84 17.17
C ASN A 137 -14.54 8.38 17.11
N ALA A 138 -15.15 8.98 16.08
CA ALA A 138 -15.31 10.43 15.93
C ALA A 138 -16.54 10.98 16.68
N GLY A 139 -17.34 10.14 17.35
CA GLY A 139 -18.55 10.53 18.07
C GLY A 139 -19.79 10.74 17.20
N ALA A 140 -19.71 10.42 15.90
CA ALA A 140 -20.84 10.43 14.99
C ALA A 140 -21.61 9.10 15.03
N GLU A 141 -22.88 9.11 14.61
CA GLU A 141 -23.68 7.89 14.53
C GLU A 141 -23.36 7.11 13.24
N GLY A 142 -22.56 6.05 13.36
CA GLY A 142 -22.03 5.32 12.20
C GLY A 142 -23.10 4.79 11.23
N SER A 143 -24.28 4.39 11.73
CA SER A 143 -25.40 3.96 10.88
C SER A 143 -25.90 5.09 9.96
N VAL A 144 -25.98 6.32 10.46
CA VAL A 144 -26.40 7.50 9.69
C VAL A 144 -25.35 7.86 8.65
N ILE A 145 -24.06 7.76 9.01
CA ILE A 145 -22.96 8.02 8.09
C ILE A 145 -22.97 7.01 6.94
N ILE A 146 -23.07 5.71 7.24
CA ILE A 146 -23.08 4.65 6.22
C ILE A 146 -24.22 4.86 5.22
N GLU A 147 -25.44 5.09 5.69
CA GLU A 147 -26.59 5.25 4.80
C GLU A 147 -26.45 6.50 3.90
N LYS A 148 -25.87 7.58 4.41
CA LYS A 148 -25.59 8.79 3.60
C LYS A 148 -24.49 8.54 2.57
N VAL A 149 -23.42 7.83 2.92
CA VAL A 149 -22.35 7.47 1.98
C VAL A 149 -22.89 6.54 0.89
N LYS A 150 -23.69 5.52 1.24
CA LYS A 150 -24.35 4.63 0.27
C LYS A 150 -25.27 5.37 -0.71
N ALA A 151 -25.95 6.43 -0.25
CA ALA A 151 -26.84 7.23 -1.07
C ALA A 151 -26.10 8.28 -1.92
N SER A 152 -24.80 8.47 -1.71
CA SER A 152 -23.98 9.43 -2.43
C SER A 152 -23.39 8.82 -3.72
N GLU A 153 -22.81 9.67 -4.57
CA GLU A 153 -22.10 9.20 -5.76
C GLU A 153 -20.85 8.40 -5.39
N THR A 154 -20.45 7.45 -6.25
CA THR A 154 -19.25 6.63 -6.05
C THR A 154 -18.02 7.52 -5.83
N GLY A 155 -17.28 7.23 -4.77
CA GLY A 155 -16.10 7.98 -4.37
C GLY A 155 -16.36 9.14 -3.41
N VAL A 156 -17.63 9.50 -3.14
CA VAL A 156 -17.97 10.44 -2.06
C VAL A 156 -18.02 9.69 -0.73
N GLY A 157 -17.13 10.06 0.18
CA GLY A 157 -16.93 9.48 1.49
C GLY A 157 -17.33 10.40 2.65
N TYR A 158 -16.91 10.01 3.85
CA TYR A 158 -17.06 10.81 5.06
C TYR A 158 -15.68 11.07 5.69
N ASP A 159 -15.32 12.36 5.74
CA ASP A 159 -14.16 12.84 6.47
C ASP A 159 -14.51 13.03 7.95
N ALA A 160 -14.16 12.02 8.75
CA ALA A 160 -14.41 12.01 10.18
C ALA A 160 -13.57 13.04 10.97
N LEU A 161 -12.49 13.57 10.40
CA LEU A 161 -11.68 14.59 11.06
C LEU A 161 -12.36 15.96 10.99
N ASN A 162 -13.00 16.26 9.87
CA ASN A 162 -13.67 17.55 9.62
C ASN A 162 -15.20 17.50 9.72
N ASP A 163 -15.77 16.32 9.98
CA ASP A 163 -17.22 16.07 10.05
C ASP A 163 -17.96 16.51 8.77
N LYS A 164 -17.45 16.07 7.62
CA LYS A 164 -17.97 16.45 6.29
C LYS A 164 -17.98 15.28 5.31
N TYR A 165 -18.90 15.33 4.35
CA TYR A 165 -18.87 14.43 3.19
C TYR A 165 -17.99 15.03 2.11
N VAL A 166 -17.08 14.21 1.56
CA VAL A 166 -16.02 14.64 0.62
C VAL A 166 -15.85 13.69 -0.53
#